data_AF-A0A3N5M6C1-F1
#
_entry.id   AF-A0A3N5M6C1-F1
#
_cell.length_a   1.000
_cell.length_b   1.000
_cell.length_c   1.000
_cell.angle_alpha   90.00
_cell.angle_beta   90.00
_cell.angle_gamma   90.00
#
_symmetry.space_group_name_H-M   'P 1'
#
loop_
_entity.id
_entity.type
_entity.pdbx_description
1 polymer ?
#
loop_
_entity_poly.entity_id
_entity_poly.type
_entity_poly.pdbx_seq_one_letter_code
_entity_poly.pdbx_strand_id
1 'polypeptide(L)' 'MNGIPVLSVEGDCIAKAWELSLIELYHKGGRVKTQYDKADDPLSRDATMIITVTDPSNEPMIHKDFPGGLEDLQ' A
#
# COMPACT_ATOMS: atom_id res chain seq x y z
N MET A 1 15.74 -18.14 0.93
CA MET A 1 14.66 -17.18 1.26
C MET A 1 15.32 -15.83 1.48
N ASN A 2 14.99 -14.80 0.71
CA ASN A 2 15.68 -13.50 0.70
C ASN A 2 15.39 -12.60 1.92
N GLY A 3 15.02 -13.18 3.07
CA GLY A 3 14.77 -12.40 4.29
C GLY A 3 13.60 -11.40 4.19
N ILE A 4 12.68 -11.60 3.25
CA ILE A 4 11.49 -10.74 3.12
C ILE A 4 10.56 -11.00 4.32
N PRO A 5 10.27 -9.98 5.15
CA PRO A 5 9.46 -10.16 6.35
C PRO A 5 7.98 -10.33 5.98
N VAL A 6 7.26 -11.03 6.85
CA VAL A 6 5.79 -11.01 6.85
C VAL A 6 5.34 -9.98 7.89
N LEU A 7 4.59 -8.99 7.47
CA LEU A 7 4.10 -7.88 8.30
C LEU A 7 2.57 -7.91 8.34
N SER A 8 1.98 -7.38 9.41
CA SER A 8 0.53 -7.27 9.55
C SER A 8 0.14 -5.91 10.10
N VAL A 9 -0.91 -5.32 9.54
CA VAL A 9 -1.53 -4.08 10.04
C VAL A 9 -3.05 -4.22 10.09
N GLU A 10 -3.69 -3.39 10.91
CA GLU A 10 -5.13 -3.35 11.08
C GLU A 10 -5.63 -1.90 11.06
N GLY A 11 -6.73 -1.65 10.36
CA GLY A 11 -7.39 -0.34 10.30
C GLY A 11 -8.90 -0.46 10.21
N ASP A 12 -9.59 0.62 10.59
CA ASP A 12 -11.05 0.75 10.62
C ASP A 12 -11.65 1.26 9.29
N CYS A 13 -10.81 1.52 8.29
CA CYS A 13 -11.21 1.81 6.92
C CYS A 13 -10.07 1.41 5.96
N ILE A 14 -10.38 1.30 4.66
CA ILE A 14 -9.40 0.89 3.63
C ILE A 14 -8.23 1.87 3.55
N ALA A 15 -8.52 3.19 3.53
CA ALA A 15 -7.48 4.20 3.36
C ALA A 15 -6.46 4.18 4.51
N LYS A 16 -6.94 4.16 5.76
CA LYS A 16 -6.07 4.12 6.93
C LYS A 16 -5.29 2.80 7.02
N ALA A 17 -5.92 1.66 6.76
CA ALA A 17 -5.23 0.37 6.77
C ALA A 17 -4.10 0.33 5.72
N TRP A 18 -4.34 0.92 4.53
CA TRP A 18 -3.32 1.08 3.50
C TRP A 18 -2.18 1.99 3.95
N GLU A 19 -2.48 3.19 4.49
CA GLU A 19 -1.44 4.10 4.99
C GLU A 19 -0.58 3.46 6.09
N LEU A 20 -1.22 2.78 7.04
CA LEU A 20 -0.51 2.03 8.09
C LEU A 20 0.40 0.95 7.51
N SER A 21 -0.01 0.27 6.42
CA SER A 21 0.82 -0.72 5.74
C SER A 21 2.10 -0.11 5.14
N LEU A 22 2.02 1.11 4.60
CA LEU A 22 3.17 1.81 4.04
C LEU A 22 4.14 2.28 5.13
N ILE A 23 3.60 2.77 6.25
CA ILE A 23 4.40 3.14 7.43
C ILE A 23 5.15 1.91 7.95
N GLU A 24 4.45 0.79 8.11
CA GLU A 24 5.04 -0.45 8.62
C GLU A 24 6.08 -1.03 7.64
N LEU A 25 5.81 -1.03 6.34
CA LEU A 25 6.78 -1.38 5.29
C LEU A 25 8.01 -0.47 5.36
N TYR A 26 7.82 0.84 5.55
CA TYR A 26 8.92 1.79 5.68
C TYR A 26 9.76 1.54 6.94
N HIS A 27 9.19 1.08 8.04
CA HIS A 27 9.97 0.81 9.25
C HIS A 27 10.63 -0.57 9.23
N LYS A 28 9.90 -1.59 8.79
CA LYS A 28 10.29 -3.01 9.00
C LYS A 28 10.48 -3.82 7.72
N GLY A 29 10.17 -3.24 6.55
CA GLY A 29 10.37 -3.89 5.26
C GLY A 29 11.83 -4.23 4.98
N GLY A 30 12.06 -5.38 4.36
CA GLY A 30 13.38 -5.80 3.90
C GLY A 30 13.86 -4.93 2.76
N ARG A 31 15.17 -4.69 2.67
CA ARG A 31 15.77 -3.95 1.56
C ARG A 31 16.06 -4.91 0.41
N VAL A 32 15.52 -4.62 -0.76
CA VAL A 32 15.69 -5.44 -1.97
C VAL A 32 16.20 -4.59 -3.12
N LYS A 33 17.19 -5.11 -3.84
CA LYS A 33 17.64 -4.51 -5.09
C LYS A 33 16.69 -4.91 -6.21
N THR A 34 16.19 -3.94 -6.95
CA THR A 34 15.31 -4.18 -8.09
C THR A 34 16.01 -3.83 -9.40
N GLN A 35 15.44 -4.27 -10.51
CA GLN A 35 15.90 -3.88 -11.85
C GLN A 35 15.55 -2.42 -12.20
N TYR A 36 14.76 -1.74 -11.37
CA TYR A 36 14.33 -0.35 -11.57
C TYR A 36 15.16 0.66 -10.77
N ASP A 37 15.98 0.19 -9.81
CA ASP A 37 16.81 1.07 -8.98
C ASP A 37 17.85 1.79 -9.86
N LYS A 38 17.96 3.12 -9.75
CA LYS A 38 19.08 3.88 -10.34
C LYS A 38 20.31 3.80 -9.44
N ALA A 39 21.46 4.19 -9.97
CA ALA A 39 22.75 4.06 -9.29
C ALA A 39 22.79 4.71 -7.89
N ASP A 40 22.07 5.83 -7.71
CA ASP A 40 22.04 6.60 -6.47
C ASP A 40 20.75 6.41 -5.66
N ASP A 41 19.82 5.58 -6.15
CA ASP A 41 18.56 5.34 -5.43
C ASP A 41 18.80 4.41 -4.23
N PRO A 42 18.14 4.67 -3.08
CA PRO A 42 18.11 3.69 -2.01
C PRO A 42 17.41 2.42 -2.49
N LEU A 43 17.86 1.27 -1.98
CA LEU A 43 17.19 -0.01 -2.23
C LEU A 43 15.70 0.08 -1.93
N SER A 44 14.90 -0.55 -2.78
CA SER A 44 13.47 -0.71 -2.58
C SER A 44 13.18 -1.47 -1.28
N ARG A 45 11.96 -1.31 -0.76
CA ARG A 45 11.47 -2.03 0.42
C ARG A 45 10.42 -3.04 0.02
N ASP A 46 10.51 -4.23 0.60
CA ASP A 46 9.62 -5.35 0.28
C ASP A 46 9.23 -6.11 1.56
N ALA A 47 8.01 -6.63 1.55
CA ALA A 47 7.40 -7.43 2.60
C ALA A 47 6.22 -8.21 2.03
N THR A 48 5.94 -9.38 2.58
CA THR A 48 4.59 -9.96 2.50
C THR A 48 3.71 -9.23 3.52
N MET A 49 2.65 -8.56 3.07
CA MET A 49 1.79 -7.76 3.95
C MET A 49 0.41 -8.41 4.12
N ILE A 50 -0.03 -8.52 5.37
CA ILE A 50 -1.40 -8.89 5.75
C ILE A 50 -2.10 -7.62 6.23
N ILE A 51 -3.20 -7.24 5.58
CA ILE A 51 -3.96 -6.03 5.92
C ILE A 51 -5.35 -6.46 6.37
N THR A 52 -5.70 -6.16 7.63
CA THR A 52 -7.06 -6.34 8.16
C THR A 52 -7.79 -5.00 8.11
N VAL A 53 -8.96 -4.98 7.46
CA VAL A 53 -9.87 -3.82 7.46
C VAL A 53 -11.15 -4.22 8.18
N THR A 54 -11.42 -3.61 9.33
CA THR A 54 -12.54 -4.03 10.19
C THR A 54 -13.87 -3.48 9.73
N ASP A 55 -13.89 -2.31 9.09
CA ASP A 55 -15.07 -1.73 8.45
C ASP A 55 -14.70 -1.16 7.06
N PRO A 56 -14.78 -1.99 5.99
CA PRO A 56 -14.36 -1.57 4.66
C PRO A 56 -15.27 -0.51 4.04
N SER A 57 -16.47 -0.27 4.58
CA SER A 57 -17.45 0.70 4.05
C SER A 57 -17.51 2.01 4.83
N ASN A 58 -16.63 2.20 5.82
CA ASN A 58 -16.61 3.37 6.70
C ASN A 58 -16.26 4.69 5.96
N GLU A 59 -15.62 4.59 4.78
CA GLU A 59 -15.29 5.74 3.94
C GLU A 59 -15.86 5.59 2.52
N PRO A 60 -16.26 6.68 1.87
CA PRO A 60 -16.69 6.64 0.48
C PRO A 60 -15.50 6.30 -0.43
N MET A 61 -15.66 5.28 -1.26
CA MET A 61 -14.69 4.91 -2.30
C MET A 61 -14.77 5.91 -3.47
N ILE A 62 -14.09 7.05 -3.35
CA ILE A 62 -14.09 8.08 -4.40
C ILE A 62 -12.97 7.78 -5.41
N HIS A 63 -13.32 7.20 -6.55
CA HIS A 63 -12.40 7.00 -7.66
C HIS A 63 -12.19 8.31 -8.42
N LYS A 64 -11.22 9.15 -8.00
CA LYS A 64 -11.01 10.49 -8.62
C LYS A 64 -10.52 10.45 -10.07
N ASP A 65 -10.08 9.30 -10.56
CA ASP A 65 -9.74 9.10 -11.96
C ASP A 65 -11.00 8.63 -12.71
N PHE A 66 -11.93 9.56 -12.96
CA PHE A 66 -13.10 9.31 -13.80
C PHE A 66 -12.74 9.65 -15.25
N PRO A 67 -12.26 8.70 -16.09
CA PRO A 67 -12.17 8.94 -17.51
C PRO A 67 -13.59 9.19 -18.05
N GLY A 68 -13.90 10.47 -18.32
CA GLY A 68 -15.23 10.96 -18.72
C GLY A 68 -15.95 11.91 -17.74
N GLY A 69 -15.48 12.02 -16.51
CA GLY A 69 -16.11 12.86 -15.49
C GLY A 69 -17.51 12.38 -15.05
N LEU A 70 -18.24 13.21 -14.30
CA LEU A 70 -19.59 12.88 -13.79
C LEU A 70 -20.64 12.85 -14.91
N GLU A 71 -20.39 13.52 -16.03
CA GLU A 71 -21.32 13.65 -17.16
C GLU A 71 -21.47 12.33 -17.93
N ASP A 72 -20.44 11.48 -17.89
CA ASP A 72 -20.40 10.16 -18.54
C ASP A 72 -20.88 9.02 -17.62
N LEU A 73 -21.43 9.34 -16.44
CA LEU A 73 -22.03 8.38 -15.51
C LEU A 73 -23.51 8.12 -15.88
N GLN A 74 -23.84 6.91 -16.37
CA GLN A 74 -25.22 6.42 -16.53
C GLN A 74 -25.75 5.78 -15.23
#